data_AF-A0A8W8HTE0-F1
#
_entry.id   AF-A0A8W8HTE0-F1
#
_cell.length_a   1.000
_cell.length_b   1.000
_cell.length_c   1.000
_cell.angle_alpha   90.00
_cell.angle_beta   90.00
_cell.angle_gamma   90.00
#
_symmetry.space_group_name_H-M   'P 1'
#
loop_
_entity.id
_entity.type
_entity.pdbx_description
1 polymer ?
#
loop_
_entity_poly.entity_id
_entity_poly.type
_entity_poly.pdbx_seq_one_letter_code
_entity_poly.pdbx_strand_id
1 'polypeptide(L)' 'TGEGTPGTTGWLEVQVVGGELLHSKKNGDGYVDTDAKMEKIKAGVRKALGR' A
#
# COMPACT_ATOMS: atom_id res chain seq x y z
N THR A 1 -8.12 11.53 0.60
CA THR A 1 -7.24 12.13 -0.43
C THR A 1 -5.87 11.48 -0.30
N GLY A 2 -5.14 11.28 -1.39
CA GLY A 2 -3.75 10.78 -1.32
C GLY A 2 -2.79 11.92 -0.99
N GLU A 3 -1.71 11.63 -0.27
CA GLU A 3 -0.62 12.57 -0.01
C GLU A 3 0.56 12.24 -0.92
N GLY A 4 1.04 13.23 -1.67
CA GLY A 4 2.23 13.06 -2.50
C GLY A 4 3.49 13.20 -1.66
N THR A 5 4.49 12.34 -1.89
CA THR A 5 5.80 12.48 -1.26
C THR A 5 6.53 13.71 -1.82
N PRO A 6 6.89 14.72 -1.00
CA PRO A 6 7.58 15.91 -1.49
C PRO A 6 8.88 15.56 -2.20
N GLY A 7 9.11 16.17 -3.37
CA GLY A 7 10.32 15.96 -4.18
C GLY A 7 10.43 14.59 -4.83
N THR A 8 9.41 13.73 -4.74
CA THR A 8 9.47 12.38 -5.32
C THR A 8 8.25 12.08 -6.17
N THR A 9 8.47 11.47 -7.35
CA THR A 9 7.41 11.08 -8.28
C THR A 9 7.45 9.58 -8.56
N GLY A 10 6.33 9.04 -9.04
CA GLY A 10 6.26 7.65 -9.50
C GLY A 10 6.22 6.59 -8.38
N TRP A 11 6.12 6.99 -7.11
CA TRP A 11 5.96 6.09 -5.97
C TRP A 11 4.49 5.95 -5.56
N LEU A 12 4.18 4.82 -4.94
CA LEU A 12 2.93 4.55 -4.27
C LEU A 12 3.24 3.68 -3.06
N GLU A 13 2.86 4.13 -1.89
CA GLU A 13 2.95 3.38 -0.64
C GLU A 13 1.55 3.29 -0.02
N VAL A 14 1.16 2.08 0.38
CA VAL A 14 -0.10 1.82 1.06
C VAL A 14 0.23 1.31 2.44
N GLN A 15 -0.14 2.06 3.46
CA GLN A 15 0.17 1.78 4.85
C GLN A 15 -1.07 1.98 5.73
N VAL A 16 -1.21 1.17 6.77
CA VAL A 16 -2.14 1.44 7.87
C VAL A 16 -1.56 2.58 8.71
N VAL A 17 -2.34 3.61 9.02
CA VAL A 17 -1.86 4.75 9.83
C VAL A 17 -1.29 4.24 11.17
N GLY A 18 0.00 4.50 11.41
CA GLY A 18 0.72 4.01 12.60
C GLY A 18 1.01 2.50 12.62
N GLY A 19 0.87 1.80 11.49
CA GLY A 19 0.96 0.35 11.40
C GLY A 19 1.72 -0.16 10.18
N GLU A 20 1.33 -1.36 9.73
CA GLU A 20 2.03 -2.14 8.69
C GLU A 20 1.99 -1.46 7.31
N LEU A 21 3.14 -1.51 6.61
CA LEU A 21 3.25 -1.15 5.20
C LEU A 21 2.79 -2.33 4.35
N LEU A 22 1.68 -2.16 3.63
CA LEU A 22 0.98 -3.22 2.90
C LEU A 22 1.47 -3.36 1.45
N HIS A 23 1.88 -2.25 0.83
CA HIS A 23 2.41 -2.22 -0.53
C HIS A 23 3.39 -1.06 -0.70
N SER A 24 4.51 -1.26 -1.37
CA SER A 24 5.44 -0.19 -1.73
C SER A 24 6.02 -0.40 -3.12
N LYS A 25 5.62 0.49 -4.04
CA LYS A 25 6.22 0.54 -5.38
C LYS A 25 7.71 0.87 -5.32
N LYS A 26 8.13 1.66 -4.32
CA LYS A 26 9.53 2.00 -4.07
C LYS A 26 10.36 0.77 -3.70
N ASN A 27 9.80 -0.13 -2.88
CA ASN A 27 10.49 -1.33 -2.43
C ASN A 27 10.35 -2.53 -3.40
N GLY A 28 9.84 -2.30 -4.60
CA GLY A 28 9.79 -3.31 -5.66
C GLY A 28 8.47 -4.05 -5.83
N ASP A 29 7.41 -3.71 -5.10
CA ASP A 29 6.09 -4.35 -5.30
C ASP A 29 5.44 -3.97 -6.66
N GLY A 30 5.97 -2.94 -7.32
CA GLY A 30 5.48 -2.44 -8.61
C GLY A 30 4.11 -1.74 -8.49
N TYR A 31 3.39 -1.67 -9.61
CA TYR A 31 2.02 -1.14 -9.65
C TYR A 31 1.05 -2.12 -8.97
N VAL A 32 -0.07 -1.61 -8.44
CA VAL A 32 -1.19 -2.44 -7.97
C VAL A 32 -2.08 -2.77 -9.18
N ASP A 33 -1.61 -3.69 -10.01
CA ASP A 33 -2.14 -3.98 -11.36
C ASP A 33 -2.60 -5.44 -11.53
N THR A 34 -2.64 -6.20 -10.43
CA THR A 34 -3.12 -7.58 -10.40
C THR A 34 -4.02 -7.79 -9.20
N ASP A 35 -4.96 -8.73 -9.34
CA ASP A 35 -5.86 -9.09 -8.24
C ASP A 35 -5.09 -9.57 -7.01
N ALA A 36 -4.00 -10.32 -7.19
CA ALA A 36 -3.16 -10.78 -6.08
C ALA A 36 -2.60 -9.63 -5.23
N LYS A 37 -2.13 -8.55 -5.87
CA LYS A 37 -1.62 -7.36 -5.16
C LYS A 37 -2.74 -6.61 -4.45
N MET A 38 -3.91 -6.50 -5.08
CA MET A 38 -5.08 -5.88 -4.45
C MET A 38 -5.58 -6.70 -3.26
N GLU A 39 -5.64 -8.03 -3.37
CA GLU A 39 -6.04 -8.90 -2.26
C GLU A 39 -5.04 -8.89 -1.09
N LYS A 40 -3.73 -8.78 -1.36
CA LYS A 40 -2.71 -8.56 -0.31
C LYS A 40 -3.03 -7.30 0.52
N ILE A 41 -3.33 -6.19 -0.14
CA ILE A 41 -3.70 -4.93 0.54
C ILE A 41 -4.99 -5.12 1.34
N LYS A 42 -6.04 -5.68 0.73
CA LYS A 42 -7.32 -5.92 1.44
C LYS A 42 -7.13 -6.83 2.65
N ALA A 43 -6.32 -7.87 2.57
CA ALA A 43 -6.02 -8.76 3.69
C ALA A 43 -5.33 -8.00 4.84
N GLY A 44 -4.36 -7.14 4.54
CA GLY A 44 -3.73 -6.27 5.53
C GLY A 44 -4.71 -5.31 6.21
N VAL A 45 -5.61 -4.71 5.43
CA VAL A 45 -6.68 -3.84 5.97
C VAL A 45 -7.65 -4.63 6.85
N ARG A 46 -8.11 -5.81 6.44
CA ARG A 46 -8.99 -6.67 7.23
C ARG A 46 -8.34 -7.06 8.56
N LYS A 47 -7.07 -7.49 8.53
CA LYS A 47 -6.26 -7.78 9.72
C LYS A 47 -6.18 -6.56 10.66
N ALA A 48 -5.94 -5.36 10.14
CA ALA A 48 -5.88 -4.13 10.93
C ALA A 48 -7.23 -3.75 11.57
N LEU A 49 -8.35 -4.16 10.96
CA LEU A 49 -9.71 -3.98 11.48
C LEU A 49 -10.16 -5.13 12.39
N GLY A 50 -9.36 -6.19 12.56
CA GLY A 50 -9.73 -7.39 13.31
C GLY A 50 -10.84 -8.21 12.63
N ARG A 51 -10.87 -8.25 11.29
CA ARG A 51 -11.87 -8.96 10.47
C ARG A 51 -11.24 -9.97 9.52
#